data_AF-B2WH35-F1
#
_entry.id   AF-B2WH35-F1
#
_cell.length_a   1.000
_cell.length_b   1.000
_cell.length_c   1.000
_cell.angle_alpha   90.00
_cell.angle_beta   90.00
_cell.angle_gamma   90.00
#
_symmetry.space_group_name_H-M   'P 1'
#
loop_
_entity.id
_entity.type
_entity.pdbx_description
1 polymer ?
#
loop_
_entity_poly.entity_id
_entity_poly.type
_entity_poly.pdbx_seq_one_letter_code
_entity_poly.pdbx_strand_id
1 'polypeptide(L)'
;MASETTSKSPFLSLPNELILSIVERIDQENIQDLLNLSLTSRRMCMLSLDHLYGHLTVRSPWPLLRTIFLSPELASRVHKVTWRYNMKEKHDTAANKPTLFNSLDELRIPKISGAACCDMQRSQTWLFHEFMETFLMFTPNLHKLIIKDTHAWMGSVYLFKMMAANPDRLVHLKSVHIHASLLSMEQLAHLFLLPSLRKVTATDLVLLDRPEGDPLEWNSDMPLQTVLDPGSSAVENITLKRSCVGISTLGCFTAACRNLKSFAYEHEYYNDHRMRQYKLPSSSRFSTLASPLTHTLTTLEHLSIRGDARKLDQTHVLQVARLASGMKYLRSLDMGLLSHDDNPDQCTEDFVTHLVRFLPSTLEEMTFEIDWQDSWGSKGWVGPTEMLCYIAALAPSKLNLLKRVAVVDWPPFLGHFPPDFAKLHRCFAEQNIHFASIPAQLEGRHPLQWSDYVEPGWVFVEVAEA
;
A
#
# COMPACT_ATOMS: atom_id res chain seq x y z
N MET A 1 -25.51 -25.13 -59.08
CA MET A 1 -25.03 -25.72 -57.82
C MET A 1 -23.86 -24.88 -57.33
N ALA A 2 -24.14 -23.90 -56.47
CA ALA A 2 -23.11 -23.13 -55.78
C ALA A 2 -22.82 -23.85 -54.47
N SER A 3 -21.62 -24.41 -54.33
CA SER A 3 -21.16 -25.00 -53.08
C SER A 3 -20.83 -23.87 -52.10
N GLU A 4 -21.68 -23.68 -51.10
CA GLU A 4 -21.37 -22.87 -49.92
C GLU A 4 -20.21 -23.54 -49.17
N THR A 5 -18.99 -23.13 -49.45
CA THR A 5 -17.86 -23.39 -48.57
C THR A 5 -18.04 -22.52 -47.33
N THR A 6 -18.67 -23.07 -46.30
CA THR A 6 -18.65 -22.49 -44.95
C THR A 6 -17.20 -22.47 -44.47
N SER A 7 -16.48 -21.38 -44.73
CA SER A 7 -15.14 -21.18 -44.17
C SER A 7 -15.29 -21.11 -42.66
N LYS A 8 -14.95 -22.19 -41.95
CA LYS A 8 -14.81 -22.15 -40.50
C LYS A 8 -13.83 -21.03 -40.18
N SER A 9 -14.27 -20.08 -39.36
CA SER A 9 -13.42 -18.96 -38.92
C SER A 9 -12.06 -19.52 -38.46
N PRO A 10 -10.93 -19.06 -39.04
CA PRO A 10 -9.58 -19.56 -38.72
C PRO A 10 -9.22 -19.36 -37.23
N PHE A 11 -9.95 -18.48 -36.55
CA PHE A 11 -9.81 -18.25 -35.12
C PHE A 11 -10.33 -19.42 -34.27
N LEU A 12 -11.34 -20.16 -34.75
CA LEU A 12 -11.88 -21.33 -34.05
C LEU A 12 -10.96 -22.56 -34.15
N SER A 13 -10.01 -22.57 -35.09
CA SER A 13 -9.01 -23.63 -35.24
C SER A 13 -7.74 -23.44 -34.40
N LEU A 14 -7.59 -22.31 -33.71
CA LEU A 14 -6.44 -22.10 -32.81
C LEU A 14 -6.47 -23.08 -31.63
N PRO A 15 -5.33 -23.59 -31.13
CA PRO A 15 -5.23 -24.33 -29.86
C PRO A 15 -5.66 -23.50 -28.64
N ASN A 16 -6.05 -24.16 -27.55
CA ASN A 16 -6.53 -23.49 -26.33
C ASN A 16 -5.44 -22.60 -25.72
N GLU A 17 -4.19 -23.07 -25.77
CA GLU A 17 -3.02 -22.42 -25.21
C GLU A 17 -2.78 -21.05 -25.87
N LEU A 18 -2.92 -20.96 -27.19
CA LEU A 18 -2.77 -19.71 -27.92
C LEU A 18 -3.92 -18.73 -27.63
N ILE A 19 -5.13 -19.25 -27.46
CA ILE A 19 -6.29 -18.42 -27.10
C ILE A 19 -6.10 -17.85 -25.69
N LEU A 20 -5.62 -18.66 -24.74
CA LEU A 20 -5.31 -18.20 -23.39
C LEU A 20 -4.22 -17.12 -23.41
N SER A 21 -3.14 -17.30 -24.19
CA SER A 21 -2.11 -16.26 -24.33
C SER A 21 -2.63 -14.96 -24.96
N ILE A 22 -3.67 -15.02 -25.81
CA ILE A 22 -4.34 -13.82 -26.34
C ILE A 22 -5.16 -13.17 -25.22
N VAL A 23 -5.94 -13.96 -24.48
CA VAL A 23 -6.76 -13.49 -23.36
C VAL A 23 -5.90 -12.85 -22.26
N GLU A 24 -4.74 -13.43 -21.94
CA GLU A 24 -3.77 -12.92 -20.96
C GLU A 24 -3.20 -11.53 -21.33
N ARG A 25 -3.22 -11.17 -22.61
CA ARG A 25 -2.74 -9.86 -23.09
C ARG A 25 -3.83 -8.80 -23.13
N ILE A 26 -5.11 -9.17 -22.96
CA ILE A 26 -6.18 -8.19 -22.84
C ILE A 26 -6.06 -7.56 -21.46
N ASP A 27 -5.92 -6.24 -21.43
CA ASP A 27 -5.78 -5.50 -20.19
C ASP A 27 -6.99 -5.76 -19.27
N GLN A 28 -6.71 -6.09 -18.01
CA GLN A 28 -7.73 -6.29 -16.98
C GLN A 28 -8.54 -5.03 -16.71
N GLU A 29 -8.04 -3.85 -17.11
CA GLU A 29 -8.80 -2.61 -17.02
C GLU A 29 -9.86 -2.47 -18.14
N ASN A 30 -9.70 -3.21 -19.24
CA ASN A 30 -10.65 -3.26 -20.35
C ASN A 30 -11.46 -4.57 -20.36
N ILE A 31 -12.13 -4.83 -19.22
CA ILE A 31 -13.00 -6.00 -19.00
C ILE A 31 -14.06 -6.14 -20.11
N GLN A 32 -14.47 -5.03 -20.75
CA GLN A 32 -15.49 -5.06 -21.79
C GLN A 32 -15.05 -5.86 -23.02
N ASP A 33 -13.79 -5.75 -23.43
CA ASP A 33 -13.26 -6.51 -24.57
C ASP A 33 -13.20 -8.00 -24.26
N LEU A 34 -12.83 -8.35 -23.02
CA LEU A 34 -12.84 -9.73 -22.56
C LEU A 34 -14.26 -10.31 -22.45
N LEU A 35 -15.23 -9.51 -22.01
CA LEU A 35 -16.65 -9.88 -22.00
C LEU A 35 -17.16 -10.11 -23.43
N ASN A 36 -16.88 -9.18 -24.35
CA ASN A 36 -17.26 -9.31 -25.75
C ASN A 36 -16.67 -10.59 -26.37
N LEU A 37 -15.40 -10.89 -26.07
CA LEU A 37 -14.74 -12.11 -26.52
C LEU A 37 -15.43 -13.37 -25.97
N SER A 38 -15.80 -13.37 -24.68
CA SER A 38 -16.47 -14.50 -24.03
C SER A 38 -17.83 -14.83 -24.67
N LEU A 39 -18.52 -13.83 -25.23
CA LEU A 39 -19.82 -13.99 -25.87
C LEU A 39 -19.74 -14.56 -27.29
N THR A 40 -18.54 -14.62 -27.90
CA THR A 40 -18.38 -15.09 -29.29
C THR A 40 -18.59 -16.60 -29.45
N SER A 41 -18.25 -17.42 -28.45
CA SER A 41 -18.47 -18.86 -28.47
C SER A 41 -18.39 -19.48 -27.07
N ARG A 42 -18.97 -20.67 -26.87
CA ARG A 42 -18.85 -21.43 -25.60
C ARG A 42 -17.40 -21.72 -25.22
N ARG A 43 -16.55 -22.00 -26.22
CA ARG A 43 -15.12 -22.26 -26.01
C ARG A 43 -14.40 -21.01 -25.48
N MET A 44 -14.66 -19.84 -26.08
CA MET A 44 -14.10 -18.57 -25.61
C MET A 44 -14.60 -18.23 -24.22
N CYS A 45 -15.90 -18.41 -23.96
CA CYS A 45 -16.46 -18.27 -22.62
C CYS A 45 -15.67 -19.07 -21.58
N MET A 46 -15.54 -20.39 -21.78
CA MET A 46 -14.82 -21.26 -20.84
C MET A 46 -13.35 -20.87 -20.63
N LEU A 47 -12.64 -20.48 -21.68
CA LEU A 47 -11.23 -20.09 -21.61
C LEU A 47 -11.03 -18.71 -20.97
N SER A 48 -12.02 -17.83 -21.07
CA SER A 48 -11.97 -16.48 -20.50
C SER A 48 -12.42 -16.43 -19.03
N LEU A 49 -13.08 -17.46 -18.49
CA LEU A 49 -13.65 -17.43 -17.13
C LEU A 49 -12.62 -17.12 -16.04
N ASP A 50 -11.45 -17.73 -16.07
CA ASP A 50 -10.42 -17.49 -15.05
C ASP A 50 -9.88 -16.05 -15.09
N HIS A 51 -9.83 -15.45 -16.28
CA HIS A 51 -9.43 -14.06 -16.43
C HIS A 51 -10.55 -13.08 -16.04
N LEU A 52 -11.81 -13.42 -16.36
CA LEU A 52 -12.98 -12.61 -16.02
C LEU A 52 -13.25 -12.59 -14.51
N TYR A 53 -13.10 -13.73 -13.83
CA TYR A 53 -13.43 -13.88 -12.41
C TYR A 53 -12.20 -13.87 -11.49
N GLY A 54 -10.99 -14.03 -12.02
CA GLY A 54 -9.73 -13.99 -11.26
C GLY A 54 -9.52 -12.68 -10.51
N HIS A 55 -9.92 -11.56 -11.11
CA HIS A 55 -9.87 -10.23 -10.51
C HIS A 55 -11.23 -9.53 -10.61
N LEU A 56 -11.91 -9.38 -9.48
CA LEU A 56 -13.21 -8.71 -9.42
C LEU A 56 -13.05 -7.28 -8.90
N THR A 57 -13.50 -6.31 -9.69
CA THR A 57 -13.69 -4.93 -9.22
C THR A 57 -15.14 -4.72 -8.83
N VAL A 58 -15.39 -4.59 -7.53
CA VAL A 58 -16.74 -4.50 -6.97
C VAL A 58 -17.15 -3.04 -6.85
N ARG A 59 -18.02 -2.57 -7.75
CA ARG A 59 -18.66 -1.24 -7.68
C ARG A 59 -20.07 -1.29 -7.13
N SER A 60 -20.82 -2.30 -7.59
CA SER A 60 -22.13 -2.67 -7.09
C SER A 60 -22.02 -4.09 -6.52
N PRO A 61 -22.04 -4.23 -5.19
CA PRO A 61 -21.77 -5.50 -4.54
C PRO A 61 -22.90 -6.50 -4.75
N TRP A 62 -24.12 -6.02 -4.97
CA TRP A 62 -25.28 -6.87 -4.83
C TRP A 62 -25.54 -7.85 -5.99
N PRO A 63 -25.51 -7.43 -7.27
CA PRO A 63 -25.60 -8.37 -8.40
C PRO A 63 -24.46 -9.39 -8.40
N LEU A 64 -23.26 -8.93 -7.99
CA LEU A 64 -22.07 -9.77 -7.94
C LEU A 64 -22.15 -10.79 -6.80
N LEU A 65 -22.58 -10.37 -5.62
CA LEU A 65 -22.78 -11.25 -4.47
C LEU A 65 -23.82 -12.33 -4.79
N ARG A 66 -24.95 -11.98 -5.41
CA ARG A 66 -25.93 -12.95 -5.89
C ARG A 66 -25.32 -13.96 -6.87
N THR A 67 -24.49 -13.49 -7.80
CA THR A 67 -23.87 -14.36 -8.82
C THR A 67 -22.86 -15.33 -8.20
N ILE A 68 -21.97 -14.82 -7.34
CA ILE A 68 -20.96 -15.63 -6.63
C ILE A 68 -21.63 -16.62 -5.68
N PHE A 69 -22.68 -16.19 -4.98
CA PHE A 69 -23.47 -17.04 -4.10
C PHE A 69 -24.12 -18.21 -4.86
N LEU A 70 -24.80 -17.92 -5.98
CA LEU A 70 -25.50 -18.94 -6.76
C LEU A 70 -24.55 -19.84 -7.57
N SER A 71 -23.28 -19.45 -7.73
CA SER A 71 -22.30 -20.16 -8.55
C SER A 71 -20.96 -20.35 -7.80
N PRO A 72 -20.86 -21.33 -6.89
CA PRO A 72 -19.64 -21.59 -6.12
C PRO A 72 -18.41 -21.86 -7.01
N GLU A 73 -18.62 -22.44 -8.19
CA GLU A 73 -17.54 -22.67 -9.16
C GLU A 73 -16.87 -21.36 -9.61
N LEU A 74 -17.67 -20.30 -9.85
CA LEU A 74 -17.15 -18.97 -10.20
C LEU A 74 -16.49 -18.32 -8.99
N ALA A 75 -17.07 -18.49 -7.81
CA ALA A 75 -16.53 -17.97 -6.55
C ALA A 75 -15.12 -18.51 -6.26
N SER A 76 -14.89 -19.78 -6.58
CA SER A 76 -13.59 -20.44 -6.40
C SER A 76 -12.49 -19.90 -7.31
N ARG A 77 -12.84 -19.21 -8.41
CA ARG A 77 -11.89 -18.61 -9.34
C ARG A 77 -11.40 -17.22 -8.89
N VAL A 78 -12.03 -16.64 -7.86
CA VAL A 78 -11.69 -15.29 -7.41
C VAL A 78 -10.41 -15.30 -6.59
N HIS A 79 -9.37 -14.63 -7.10
CA HIS A 79 -8.06 -14.53 -6.44
C HIS A 79 -7.73 -13.12 -5.97
N LYS A 80 -8.31 -12.11 -6.61
CA LYS A 80 -8.11 -10.70 -6.29
C LYS A 80 -9.45 -9.97 -6.28
N VAL A 81 -9.69 -9.19 -5.22
CA VAL A 81 -10.88 -8.33 -5.12
C VAL A 81 -10.43 -6.89 -4.95
N THR A 82 -10.91 -6.01 -5.81
CA THR A 82 -10.81 -4.56 -5.64
C THR A 82 -12.19 -4.04 -5.26
N TRP A 83 -12.39 -3.74 -3.98
CA TRP A 83 -13.60 -3.14 -3.45
C TRP A 83 -13.58 -1.63 -3.70
N ARG A 84 -14.49 -1.13 -4.53
CA ARG A 84 -14.60 0.28 -4.89
C ARG A 84 -16.08 0.67 -4.96
N TYR A 85 -16.72 0.73 -3.79
CA TYR A 85 -18.16 0.93 -3.70
C TYR A 85 -18.58 2.33 -4.20
N ASN A 86 -19.51 2.38 -5.14
CA ASN A 86 -20.05 3.65 -5.63
C ASN A 86 -21.30 4.06 -4.83
N MET A 87 -21.14 4.96 -3.87
CA MET A 87 -22.24 5.52 -3.05
C MET A 87 -23.37 6.15 -3.88
N LYS A 88 -23.09 6.62 -5.09
CA LYS A 88 -24.10 7.26 -5.95
C LYS A 88 -25.05 6.24 -6.57
N GLU A 89 -24.61 5.00 -6.70
CA GLU A 89 -25.41 3.91 -7.24
C GLU A 89 -26.18 3.23 -6.11
N LYS A 90 -27.43 3.67 -5.88
CA LYS A 90 -28.33 3.11 -4.85
C LYS A 90 -28.83 1.70 -5.24
N HIS A 91 -27.97 0.70 -5.15
CA HIS A 91 -28.34 -0.70 -5.43
C HIS A 91 -28.94 -1.43 -4.21
N ASP A 92 -28.89 -0.82 -3.03
CA ASP A 92 -29.53 -1.29 -1.81
C ASP A 92 -31.05 -1.07 -1.83
N THR A 93 -31.75 -1.62 -2.83
CA THR A 93 -33.21 -1.64 -2.83
C THR A 93 -33.71 -2.54 -1.69
N ALA A 94 -34.72 -2.12 -0.94
CA ALA A 94 -35.30 -2.89 0.18
C ALA A 94 -35.68 -4.34 -0.18
N ALA A 95 -35.97 -4.62 -1.46
CA ALA A 95 -36.27 -5.95 -2.00
C ALA A 95 -35.13 -6.98 -1.90
N ASN A 96 -33.89 -6.50 -1.77
CA ASN A 96 -32.68 -7.31 -1.88
C ASN A 96 -32.11 -7.76 -0.52
N LYS A 97 -32.44 -7.01 0.54
CA LYS A 97 -31.99 -7.29 1.90
C LYS A 97 -32.43 -8.67 2.44
N PRO A 98 -33.68 -9.13 2.24
CA PRO A 98 -34.12 -10.42 2.77
C PRO A 98 -33.32 -11.62 2.24
N THR A 99 -32.94 -11.60 0.96
CA THR A 99 -32.15 -12.66 0.33
C THR A 99 -30.75 -12.75 0.93
N LEU A 100 -30.13 -11.61 1.26
CA LEU A 100 -28.83 -11.57 1.96
C LEU A 100 -28.93 -12.22 3.33
N PHE A 101 -29.92 -11.82 4.14
CA PHE A 101 -30.08 -12.35 5.51
C PHE A 101 -30.34 -13.84 5.53
N ASN A 102 -31.18 -14.35 4.63
CA ASN A 102 -31.42 -15.78 4.51
C ASN A 102 -30.13 -16.53 4.13
N SER A 103 -29.29 -15.94 3.28
CA SER A 103 -28.03 -16.56 2.83
C SER A 103 -26.93 -16.50 3.91
N LEU A 104 -26.91 -15.44 4.73
CA LEU A 104 -26.04 -15.34 5.91
C LEU A 104 -26.41 -16.39 6.97
N ASP A 105 -27.71 -16.60 7.18
CA ASP A 105 -28.24 -17.65 8.06
C ASP A 105 -27.83 -19.06 7.54
N GLU A 106 -27.84 -19.29 6.22
CA GLU A 106 -27.36 -20.55 5.61
C GLU A 106 -25.87 -20.81 5.84
N LEU A 107 -25.03 -19.78 5.83
CA LEU A 107 -23.60 -19.90 6.11
C LEU A 107 -23.27 -20.19 7.58
N ARG A 108 -24.27 -20.20 8.48
CA ARG A 108 -24.11 -20.29 9.94
C ARG A 108 -23.12 -19.25 10.49
N ILE A 109 -22.93 -18.14 9.78
CA ILE A 109 -22.22 -17.00 10.33
C ILE A 109 -23.11 -16.48 11.46
N PRO A 110 -22.59 -16.34 12.70
CA PRO A 110 -23.38 -15.81 13.80
C PRO A 110 -24.05 -14.53 13.33
N LYS A 111 -25.38 -14.43 13.53
CA LYS A 111 -26.16 -13.25 13.13
C LYS A 111 -25.38 -12.00 13.54
N ILE A 112 -25.18 -11.10 12.58
CA ILE A 112 -24.88 -9.70 12.87
C ILE A 112 -25.85 -9.33 14.00
N SER A 113 -25.31 -9.05 15.20
CA SER A 113 -26.06 -8.96 16.46
C SER A 113 -27.46 -8.39 16.24
N GLY A 114 -28.50 -9.01 16.80
CA GLY A 114 -29.90 -8.56 16.63
C GLY A 114 -30.15 -7.09 17.02
N ALA A 115 -29.23 -6.45 17.75
CA ALA A 115 -29.22 -5.00 17.99
C ALA A 115 -28.91 -4.18 16.73
N ALA A 116 -28.02 -4.65 15.85
CA ALA A 116 -27.69 -4.02 14.56
C ALA A 116 -28.87 -4.06 13.58
N CYS A 117 -29.77 -5.06 13.70
CA CYS A 117 -30.97 -5.16 12.87
C CYS A 117 -32.03 -4.08 13.22
N CYS A 118 -32.02 -3.59 14.47
CA CYS A 118 -32.97 -2.57 14.95
C CYS A 118 -32.47 -1.13 14.74
N ASP A 119 -31.16 -0.90 14.70
CA ASP A 119 -30.56 0.41 14.39
C ASP A 119 -30.29 0.64 12.88
N MET A 120 -30.71 -0.29 12.02
CA MET A 120 -30.53 -0.25 10.54
C MET A 120 -31.07 1.01 9.84
N GLN A 121 -31.87 1.83 10.50
CA GLN A 121 -32.36 3.08 9.95
C GLN A 121 -31.38 4.26 10.10
N ARG A 122 -30.36 4.20 10.96
CA ARG A 122 -29.59 5.40 11.34
C ARG A 122 -28.18 5.56 10.77
N SER A 123 -27.56 4.54 10.17
CA SER A 123 -26.27 4.74 9.49
C SER A 123 -26.10 3.87 8.25
N GLN A 124 -26.32 4.45 7.06
CA GLN A 124 -26.02 3.81 5.78
C GLN A 124 -24.56 3.32 5.72
N THR A 125 -23.64 4.04 6.37
CA THR A 125 -22.20 3.78 6.44
C THR A 125 -21.80 2.42 7.03
N TRP A 126 -22.53 1.92 8.04
CA TRP A 126 -22.22 0.64 8.70
C TRP A 126 -22.45 -0.57 7.81
N LEU A 127 -23.52 -0.55 7.02
CA LEU A 127 -23.88 -1.68 6.15
C LEU A 127 -22.73 -2.02 5.17
N PHE A 128 -21.99 -1.02 4.67
CA PHE A 128 -21.07 -1.23 3.55
C PHE A 128 -19.85 -2.09 3.86
N HIS A 129 -19.27 -1.98 5.05
CA HIS A 129 -18.12 -2.81 5.41
C HIS A 129 -18.56 -4.25 5.75
N GLU A 130 -19.68 -4.44 6.44
CA GLU A 130 -20.26 -5.76 6.70
C GLU A 130 -20.65 -6.49 5.41
N PHE A 131 -21.20 -5.77 4.42
CA PHE A 131 -21.46 -6.30 3.09
C PHE A 131 -20.19 -6.78 2.39
N MET A 132 -19.11 -6.00 2.48
CA MET A 132 -17.82 -6.41 1.95
C MET A 132 -17.33 -7.67 2.67
N GLU A 133 -17.29 -7.67 4.00
CA GLU A 133 -16.84 -8.85 4.76
C GLU A 133 -17.67 -10.09 4.38
N THR A 134 -18.98 -9.93 4.21
CA THR A 134 -19.90 -11.00 3.78
C THR A 134 -19.53 -11.52 2.40
N PHE A 135 -19.32 -10.62 1.45
CA PHE A 135 -18.87 -10.99 0.11
C PHE A 135 -17.57 -11.79 0.14
N LEU A 136 -16.61 -11.39 0.97
CA LEU A 136 -15.32 -12.07 1.08
C LEU A 136 -15.44 -13.49 1.66
N MET A 137 -16.44 -13.76 2.51
CA MET A 137 -16.71 -15.11 3.03
C MET A 137 -17.11 -16.10 1.93
N PHE A 138 -17.62 -15.61 0.80
CA PHE A 138 -17.94 -16.43 -0.37
C PHE A 138 -16.79 -16.56 -1.36
N THR A 139 -15.63 -15.93 -1.14
CA THR A 139 -14.47 -16.01 -2.04
C THR A 139 -13.33 -16.81 -1.40
N PRO A 140 -13.41 -18.16 -1.40
CA PRO A 140 -12.50 -18.99 -0.59
C PRO A 140 -11.03 -18.90 -1.04
N ASN A 141 -10.77 -18.69 -2.33
CA ASN A 141 -9.43 -18.66 -2.90
C ASN A 141 -8.86 -17.23 -3.05
N LEU A 142 -9.38 -16.29 -2.26
CA LEU A 142 -8.94 -14.90 -2.28
C LEU A 142 -7.51 -14.78 -1.76
N HIS A 143 -6.61 -14.22 -2.56
CA HIS A 143 -5.21 -13.99 -2.21
C HIS A 143 -4.91 -12.51 -1.88
N LYS A 144 -5.57 -11.59 -2.58
CA LYS A 144 -5.33 -10.15 -2.48
C LYS A 144 -6.63 -9.37 -2.39
N LEU A 145 -6.77 -8.54 -1.36
CA LEU A 145 -7.86 -7.59 -1.19
C LEU A 145 -7.32 -6.17 -1.37
N ILE A 146 -7.99 -5.36 -2.19
CA ILE A 146 -7.72 -3.94 -2.36
C ILE A 146 -9.01 -3.19 -2.00
N ILE A 147 -8.97 -2.33 -1.00
CA ILE A 147 -10.08 -1.53 -0.53
C ILE A 147 -9.83 -0.08 -0.96
N LYS A 148 -10.74 0.50 -1.73
CA LYS A 148 -10.71 1.88 -2.21
C LYS A 148 -11.93 2.64 -1.70
N ASP A 149 -11.83 3.96 -1.71
CA ASP A 149 -12.93 4.89 -1.46
C ASP A 149 -13.60 4.67 -0.08
N THR A 150 -12.82 4.52 1.00
CA THR A 150 -13.33 4.26 2.37
C THR A 150 -13.89 5.50 3.08
N HIS A 151 -14.19 6.58 2.35
CA HIS A 151 -14.70 7.85 2.90
C HIS A 151 -15.97 7.68 3.73
N ALA A 152 -16.76 6.65 3.43
CA ALA A 152 -17.97 6.36 4.16
C ALA A 152 -17.76 5.49 5.40
N TRP A 153 -16.57 4.93 5.61
CA TRP A 153 -16.28 4.07 6.77
C TRP A 153 -15.88 4.93 7.97
N MET A 154 -16.76 5.87 8.31
CA MET A 154 -16.61 6.70 9.49
C MET A 154 -17.13 5.95 10.70
N GLY A 155 -16.34 5.85 11.76
CA GLY A 155 -16.76 5.16 12.97
C GLY A 155 -15.72 5.19 14.08
N SER A 156 -16.14 4.80 15.27
CA SER A 156 -15.32 4.64 16.47
C SER A 156 -15.11 3.16 16.84
N VAL A 157 -15.36 2.26 15.88
CA VAL A 157 -15.39 0.81 16.08
C VAL A 157 -14.29 0.11 15.30
N TYR A 158 -13.89 -1.06 15.78
CA TYR A 158 -13.04 -1.95 15.02
C TYR A 158 -13.79 -2.51 13.81
N LEU A 159 -13.12 -2.49 12.66
CA LEU A 159 -13.59 -3.11 11.43
C LEU A 159 -13.04 -4.55 11.33
N PHE A 160 -13.56 -5.35 10.40
CA PHE A 160 -13.04 -6.68 10.06
C PHE A 160 -13.25 -7.75 11.14
N LYS A 161 -14.20 -7.55 12.05
CA LYS A 161 -14.53 -8.50 13.12
C LYS A 161 -14.99 -9.84 12.58
N MET A 162 -15.80 -9.84 11.50
CA MET A 162 -16.34 -11.07 10.94
C MET A 162 -15.25 -11.87 10.21
N MET A 163 -14.34 -11.19 9.51
CA MET A 163 -13.16 -11.80 8.92
C MET A 163 -12.29 -12.48 10.00
N ALA A 164 -12.01 -11.77 11.10
CA ALA A 164 -11.20 -12.32 12.20
C ALA A 164 -11.89 -13.49 12.93
N ALA A 165 -13.23 -13.46 13.03
CA ALA A 165 -14.00 -14.56 13.63
C ALA A 165 -14.07 -15.82 12.73
N ASN A 166 -13.76 -15.70 11.44
CA ASN A 166 -13.86 -16.79 10.47
C ASN A 166 -12.57 -16.96 9.64
N PRO A 167 -11.40 -17.16 10.29
CA PRO A 167 -10.11 -17.20 9.60
C PRO A 167 -10.02 -18.35 8.59
N ASP A 168 -10.71 -19.47 8.85
CA ASP A 168 -10.74 -20.65 7.98
C ASP A 168 -11.33 -20.38 6.59
N ARG A 169 -12.11 -19.30 6.45
CA ARG A 169 -12.69 -18.88 5.15
C ARG A 169 -11.71 -18.04 4.32
N LEU A 170 -10.65 -17.54 4.93
CA LEU A 170 -9.70 -16.60 4.33
C LEU A 170 -8.27 -17.15 4.34
N VAL A 171 -8.10 -18.47 4.39
CA VAL A 171 -6.79 -19.14 4.50
C VAL A 171 -5.78 -18.79 3.40
N HIS A 172 -6.27 -18.31 2.25
CA HIS A 172 -5.44 -17.89 1.12
C HIS A 172 -5.13 -16.39 1.10
N LEU A 173 -5.78 -15.57 1.93
CA LEU A 173 -5.63 -14.12 1.93
C LEU A 173 -4.27 -13.74 2.49
N LYS A 174 -3.35 -13.33 1.61
CA LYS A 174 -1.96 -13.00 1.94
C LYS A 174 -1.68 -11.51 1.97
N SER A 175 -2.44 -10.71 1.21
CA SER A 175 -2.21 -9.27 1.07
C SER A 175 -3.49 -8.47 1.13
N VAL A 176 -3.48 -7.41 1.95
CA VAL A 176 -4.54 -6.39 2.01
C VAL A 176 -3.92 -5.03 1.70
N HIS A 177 -4.55 -4.28 0.81
CA HIS A 177 -4.20 -2.91 0.47
C HIS A 177 -5.40 -1.99 0.71
N ILE A 178 -5.24 -0.94 1.51
CA ILE A 178 -6.33 -0.05 1.90
C ILE A 178 -5.95 1.37 1.51
N HIS A 179 -6.70 1.97 0.59
CA HIS A 179 -6.66 3.41 0.36
C HIS A 179 -7.69 4.05 1.29
N ALA A 180 -7.20 4.47 2.46
CA ALA A 180 -8.02 5.17 3.42
C ALA A 180 -8.21 6.63 2.99
N SER A 181 -9.25 7.28 3.50
CA SER A 181 -9.29 8.75 3.50
C SER A 181 -9.73 9.30 4.85
N LEU A 182 -10.43 8.48 5.65
CA LEU A 182 -10.96 8.82 6.97
C LEU A 182 -10.86 7.63 7.96
N LEU A 183 -9.97 6.68 7.71
CA LEU A 183 -9.75 5.53 8.60
C LEU A 183 -8.53 5.74 9.49
N SER A 184 -8.62 5.29 10.74
CA SER A 184 -7.48 5.21 11.64
C SER A 184 -6.87 3.80 11.67
N MET A 185 -5.62 3.69 12.13
CA MET A 185 -4.93 2.39 12.20
C MET A 185 -5.61 1.43 13.18
N GLU A 186 -6.14 1.93 14.30
CA GLU A 186 -6.81 1.13 15.34
C GLU A 186 -7.96 0.32 14.75
N GLN A 187 -8.71 0.90 13.82
CA GLN A 187 -9.85 0.23 13.17
C GLN A 187 -9.43 -1.02 12.39
N LEU A 188 -8.15 -1.15 12.02
CA LEU A 188 -7.61 -2.27 11.26
C LEU A 188 -7.18 -3.45 12.15
N ALA A 189 -7.30 -3.35 13.48
CA ALA A 189 -6.76 -4.33 14.43
C ALA A 189 -7.13 -5.78 14.09
N HIS A 190 -8.40 -6.07 13.79
CA HIS A 190 -8.86 -7.43 13.52
C HIS A 190 -8.26 -8.03 12.23
N LEU A 191 -7.81 -7.23 11.27
CA LEU A 191 -7.09 -7.76 10.10
C LEU A 191 -5.79 -8.46 10.50
N PHE A 192 -5.11 -7.95 11.53
CA PHE A 192 -3.84 -8.51 11.99
C PHE A 192 -4.00 -9.85 12.70
N LEU A 193 -5.23 -10.23 13.07
CA LEU A 193 -5.55 -11.53 13.66
C LEU A 193 -5.69 -12.64 12.60
N LEU A 194 -5.68 -12.30 11.31
CA LEU A 194 -5.80 -13.28 10.23
C LEU A 194 -4.49 -14.09 10.08
N PRO A 195 -4.52 -15.43 10.26
CA PRO A 195 -3.30 -16.24 10.31
C PRO A 195 -2.59 -16.37 8.96
N SER A 196 -3.31 -16.19 7.85
CA SER A 196 -2.78 -16.24 6.48
C SER A 196 -2.18 -14.91 6.00
N LEU A 197 -2.52 -13.81 6.66
CA LEU A 197 -2.16 -12.47 6.21
C LEU A 197 -0.65 -12.23 6.43
N ARG A 198 0.03 -11.74 5.39
CA ARG A 198 1.48 -11.51 5.40
C ARG A 198 1.86 -10.07 5.07
N LYS A 199 1.03 -9.37 4.29
CA LYS A 199 1.31 -8.00 3.85
C LYS A 199 0.10 -7.10 4.05
N VAL A 200 0.29 -6.03 4.81
CA VAL A 200 -0.68 -4.95 4.97
C VAL A 200 -0.07 -3.68 4.40
N THR A 201 -0.78 -3.06 3.47
CA THR A 201 -0.45 -1.73 2.99
C THR A 201 -1.64 -0.82 3.20
N ALA A 202 -1.45 0.27 3.93
CA ALA A 202 -2.46 1.29 4.11
C ALA A 202 -1.90 2.64 3.63
N THR A 203 -2.72 3.38 2.91
CA THR A 203 -2.39 4.71 2.39
C THR A 203 -3.38 5.70 2.96
N ASP A 204 -2.92 6.91 3.33
CA ASP A 204 -3.77 8.00 3.81
C ASP A 204 -4.57 7.66 5.09
N LEU A 205 -3.96 6.92 6.03
CA LEU A 205 -4.55 6.76 7.37
C LEU A 205 -4.48 8.08 8.13
N VAL A 206 -5.57 8.40 8.82
CA VAL A 206 -5.70 9.64 9.59
C VAL A 206 -5.66 9.37 11.08
N LEU A 207 -5.12 10.34 11.81
CA LEU A 207 -5.22 10.38 13.25
C LEU A 207 -6.45 11.21 13.61
N LEU A 208 -7.51 10.50 13.99
CA LEU A 208 -8.83 11.10 14.21
C LEU A 208 -8.79 12.10 15.37
N ASP A 209 -9.24 13.32 15.08
CA ASP A 209 -9.65 14.30 16.10
C ASP A 209 -11.15 14.18 16.28
N ARG A 210 -11.59 13.86 17.49
CA ARG A 210 -13.02 13.83 17.78
C ARG A 210 -13.31 14.56 19.09
N PRO A 211 -14.40 15.35 19.12
CA PRO A 211 -14.77 16.11 20.29
C PRO A 211 -14.95 15.18 21.50
N GLU A 212 -14.55 15.68 22.66
CA GLU A 212 -14.77 15.02 23.95
C GLU A 212 -16.26 14.60 24.07
N GLY A 213 -16.53 13.29 24.04
CA GLY A 213 -17.89 12.77 24.21
C GLY A 213 -18.22 11.50 23.44
N ASP A 214 -17.60 11.26 22.28
CA ASP A 214 -17.80 9.99 21.56
C ASP A 214 -16.82 8.93 22.07
N PRO A 215 -17.27 7.87 22.76
CA PRO A 215 -16.38 6.80 23.20
C PRO A 215 -15.81 6.08 21.98
N LEU A 216 -14.47 6.00 21.93
CA LEU A 216 -13.77 5.13 21.00
C LEU A 216 -13.76 3.72 21.59
N GLU A 217 -14.15 2.71 20.80
CA GLU A 217 -14.20 1.31 21.26
C GLU A 217 -12.86 0.88 21.87
N TRP A 218 -11.74 1.35 21.31
CA TRP A 218 -10.38 1.09 21.77
C TRP A 218 -9.89 1.98 22.93
N ASN A 219 -10.69 2.95 23.40
CA ASN A 219 -10.38 3.76 24.57
C ASN A 219 -11.29 3.46 25.77
N SER A 220 -12.49 2.88 25.54
CA SER A 220 -13.44 2.57 26.61
C SER A 220 -13.66 1.07 26.79
N ASP A 221 -14.15 0.39 25.75
CA ASP A 221 -14.82 -0.91 25.90
C ASP A 221 -13.86 -2.08 25.71
N MET A 222 -12.99 -1.98 24.71
CA MET A 222 -12.06 -3.03 24.30
C MET A 222 -10.73 -2.40 23.87
N PRO A 223 -9.84 -2.07 24.83
CA PRO A 223 -8.57 -1.42 24.54
C PRO A 223 -7.75 -2.16 23.48
N LEU A 224 -7.00 -1.44 22.65
CA LEU A 224 -6.24 -2.03 21.54
C LEU A 224 -5.33 -3.19 21.98
N GLN A 225 -4.71 -3.07 23.14
CA GLN A 225 -3.83 -4.11 23.69
C GLN A 225 -4.58 -5.39 24.10
N THR A 226 -5.89 -5.32 24.31
CA THR A 226 -6.73 -6.50 24.58
C THR A 226 -7.17 -7.23 23.32
N VAL A 227 -7.09 -6.56 22.16
CA VAL A 227 -7.38 -7.14 20.84
C VAL A 227 -6.11 -7.69 20.20
N LEU A 228 -5.01 -6.94 20.31
CA LEU A 228 -3.72 -7.27 19.70
C LEU A 228 -2.71 -7.68 20.76
N ASP A 229 -2.73 -8.96 21.12
CA ASP A 229 -1.71 -9.54 21.99
C ASP A 229 -0.34 -9.54 21.28
N PRO A 230 0.78 -9.31 22.01
CA PRO A 230 2.12 -9.40 21.44
C PRO A 230 2.38 -10.76 20.77
N GLY A 231 2.90 -10.74 19.54
CA GLY A 231 3.17 -11.95 18.75
C GLY A 231 1.93 -12.69 18.22
N SER A 232 0.72 -12.14 18.35
CA SER A 232 -0.53 -12.73 17.83
C SER A 232 -0.63 -12.70 16.30
N SER A 233 0.04 -11.75 15.64
CA SER A 233 -0.09 -11.51 14.20
C SER A 233 1.01 -12.20 13.39
N ALA A 234 0.59 -12.79 12.27
CA ALA A 234 1.47 -13.43 11.30
C ALA A 234 1.94 -12.47 10.18
N VAL A 235 1.61 -11.18 10.28
CA VAL A 235 2.02 -10.16 9.30
C VAL A 235 3.53 -9.99 9.31
N GLU A 236 4.12 -10.03 8.11
CA GLU A 236 5.57 -9.88 7.90
C GLU A 236 5.93 -8.51 7.32
N ASN A 237 4.98 -7.84 6.65
CA ASN A 237 5.22 -6.57 5.96
C ASN A 237 4.11 -5.58 6.28
N ILE A 238 4.49 -4.44 6.87
CA ILE A 238 3.60 -3.30 7.11
C ILE A 238 4.11 -2.12 6.28
N THR A 239 3.24 -1.54 5.46
CA THR A 239 3.53 -0.34 4.69
C THR A 239 2.45 0.69 4.94
N LEU A 240 2.81 1.83 5.51
CA LEU A 240 1.93 2.93 5.83
C LEU A 240 2.37 4.14 5.01
N LYS A 241 1.69 4.37 3.88
CA LYS A 241 2.00 5.47 2.95
C LYS A 241 1.18 6.70 3.31
N ARG A 242 1.79 7.88 3.21
CA ARG A 242 1.15 9.18 3.51
C ARG A 242 0.21 9.12 4.73
N SER A 243 0.65 8.54 5.84
CA SER A 243 -0.22 8.18 6.96
C SER A 243 0.16 8.94 8.23
N CYS A 244 -0.80 9.14 9.13
CA CYS A 244 -0.57 9.67 10.46
C CYS A 244 -1.10 8.69 11.50
N VAL A 245 -0.19 8.06 12.25
CA VAL A 245 -0.53 7.06 13.27
C VAL A 245 0.13 7.43 14.59
N GLY A 246 -0.60 7.25 15.70
CA GLY A 246 -0.05 7.45 17.04
C GLY A 246 1.08 6.46 17.34
N ILE A 247 2.13 6.92 18.04
CA ILE A 247 3.30 6.09 18.38
C ILE A 247 2.89 4.89 19.26
N SER A 248 2.00 5.11 20.23
CA SER A 248 1.46 4.02 21.07
C SER A 248 0.72 2.98 20.24
N THR A 249 -0.09 3.42 19.27
CA THR A 249 -0.80 2.56 18.33
C THR A 249 0.20 1.76 17.49
N LEU A 250 1.19 2.42 16.87
CA LEU A 250 2.25 1.74 16.11
C LEU A 250 2.93 0.68 16.97
N GLY A 251 3.25 0.98 18.22
CA GLY A 251 3.87 0.04 19.16
C GLY A 251 3.03 -1.21 19.41
N CYS A 252 1.70 -1.08 19.47
CA CYS A 252 0.81 -2.24 19.62
C CYS A 252 0.86 -3.13 18.36
N PHE A 253 0.79 -2.53 17.16
CA PHE A 253 0.81 -3.29 15.90
C PHE A 253 2.16 -3.95 15.62
N THR A 254 3.27 -3.27 15.88
CA THR A 254 4.62 -3.84 15.71
C THR A 254 4.89 -4.94 16.73
N ALA A 255 4.49 -4.78 17.99
CA ALA A 255 4.61 -5.81 19.01
C ALA A 255 3.72 -7.03 18.73
N ALA A 256 2.54 -6.83 18.12
CA ALA A 256 1.67 -7.92 17.72
C ALA A 256 2.29 -8.80 16.61
N CYS A 257 3.15 -8.27 15.75
CA CYS A 257 3.75 -9.01 14.65
C CYS A 257 4.88 -9.93 15.13
N ARG A 258 4.72 -11.25 14.97
CA ARG A 258 5.71 -12.23 15.43
C ARG A 258 7.05 -12.16 14.70
N ASN A 259 7.00 -11.92 13.37
CA ASN A 259 8.16 -11.98 12.48
C ASN A 259 8.11 -10.81 11.47
N LEU A 260 8.00 -9.57 11.95
CA LEU A 260 7.98 -8.42 11.06
C LEU A 260 9.34 -8.27 10.35
N LYS A 261 9.34 -8.43 9.03
CA LYS A 261 10.53 -8.34 8.15
C LYS A 261 10.65 -6.98 7.47
N SER A 262 9.52 -6.36 7.11
CA SER A 262 9.50 -5.06 6.45
C SER A 262 8.57 -4.09 7.15
N PHE A 263 9.09 -2.91 7.46
CA PHE A 263 8.31 -1.80 8.00
C PHE A 263 8.62 -0.53 7.19
N ALA A 264 7.58 0.03 6.58
CA ALA A 264 7.65 1.30 5.86
C ALA A 264 6.61 2.27 6.42
N TYR A 265 7.04 3.46 6.85
CA TYR A 265 6.18 4.51 7.38
C TYR A 265 6.54 5.85 6.74
N GLU A 266 5.57 6.41 6.03
CA GLU A 266 5.64 7.73 5.40
C GLU A 266 4.67 8.65 6.14
N HIS A 267 5.21 9.57 6.92
CA HIS A 267 4.42 10.46 7.75
C HIS A 267 3.84 11.62 6.95
N GLU A 268 2.51 11.71 6.86
CA GLU A 268 1.80 12.85 6.27
C GLU A 268 1.23 13.75 7.37
N TYR A 269 1.68 15.01 7.42
CA TYR A 269 1.28 15.95 8.46
C TYR A 269 -0.21 16.30 8.36
N TYR A 270 -0.72 16.47 7.13
CA TYR A 270 -2.12 16.86 6.91
C TYR A 270 -3.13 15.81 7.37
N ASN A 271 -2.68 14.58 7.59
CA ASN A 271 -3.51 13.49 8.09
C ASN A 271 -3.59 13.44 9.63
N ASP A 272 -2.90 14.33 10.37
CA ASP A 272 -3.18 14.56 11.78
C ASP A 272 -4.35 15.54 11.95
N HIS A 273 -5.57 15.01 12.04
CA HIS A 273 -6.75 15.86 12.16
C HIS A 273 -6.78 16.63 13.49
N ARG A 274 -6.00 16.20 14.50
CA ARG A 274 -5.91 16.87 15.82
C ARG A 274 -5.07 18.14 15.75
N MET A 275 -4.21 18.24 14.74
CA MET A 275 -3.24 19.33 14.57
C MET A 275 -3.83 20.57 13.88
N ARG A 276 -5.16 20.64 13.67
CA ARG A 276 -5.80 21.91 13.25
C ARG A 276 -5.62 23.03 14.28
N GLN A 277 -5.17 22.71 15.51
CA GLN A 277 -5.04 23.69 16.60
C GLN A 277 -3.62 23.88 17.17
N TYR A 278 -2.63 23.00 16.89
CA TYR A 278 -1.29 23.11 17.49
C TYR A 278 -0.15 22.78 16.51
N LYS A 279 0.88 23.64 16.46
CA LYS A 279 2.12 23.43 15.70
C LYS A 279 3.16 22.72 16.57
N LEU A 280 3.20 21.39 16.58
CA LEU A 280 4.32 20.65 17.20
C LEU A 280 5.43 20.37 16.16
N PRO A 281 6.72 20.46 16.53
CA PRO A 281 7.83 20.12 15.63
C PRO A 281 7.86 18.61 15.33
N SER A 282 7.86 18.25 14.04
CA SER A 282 7.83 16.87 13.53
C SER A 282 9.05 16.01 13.94
N SER A 283 10.20 16.62 14.22
CA SER A 283 11.46 15.91 14.52
C SER A 283 11.43 15.08 15.81
N SER A 284 10.59 15.45 16.79
CA SER A 284 10.40 14.69 18.04
C SER A 284 9.67 13.34 17.86
N ARG A 285 8.97 13.14 16.74
CA ARG A 285 8.23 11.89 16.48
C ARG A 285 9.12 10.76 16.00
N PHE A 286 10.15 11.04 15.20
CA PHE A 286 11.01 9.98 14.67
C PHE A 286 11.93 9.38 15.74
N SER A 287 12.42 10.20 16.67
CA SER A 287 13.20 9.72 17.81
C SER A 287 12.38 8.81 18.73
N THR A 288 11.06 8.97 18.75
CA THR A 288 10.14 8.15 19.54
C THR A 288 9.65 6.89 18.80
N LEU A 289 9.97 6.69 17.51
CA LEU A 289 9.69 5.44 16.78
C LEU A 289 10.56 4.27 17.25
N ALA A 290 11.64 4.53 17.98
CA ALA A 290 12.48 3.50 18.57
C ALA A 290 11.70 2.60 19.53
N SER A 291 10.79 3.16 20.33
CA SER A 291 10.04 2.36 21.30
C SER A 291 9.12 1.32 20.64
N PRO A 292 8.27 1.66 19.63
CA PRO A 292 7.50 0.67 18.86
C PRO A 292 8.31 -0.46 18.25
N LEU A 293 9.51 -0.16 17.75
CA LEU A 293 10.31 -1.12 16.96
C LEU A 293 11.28 -1.96 17.81
N THR A 294 11.31 -1.76 19.12
CA THR A 294 12.20 -2.50 20.04
C THR A 294 12.02 -4.02 19.92
N HIS A 295 10.79 -4.50 19.69
CA HIS A 295 10.47 -5.92 19.57
C HIS A 295 10.89 -6.53 18.23
N THR A 296 11.10 -5.72 17.19
CA THR A 296 11.35 -6.19 15.82
C THR A 296 12.83 -6.05 15.41
N LEU A 297 13.70 -5.55 16.30
CA LEU A 297 15.14 -5.37 16.06
C LEU A 297 15.88 -6.62 15.57
N THR A 298 15.35 -7.81 15.86
CA THR A 298 15.94 -9.11 15.49
C THR A 298 15.26 -9.79 14.31
N THR A 299 14.19 -9.21 13.75
CA THR A 299 13.46 -9.79 12.62
C THR A 299 13.43 -8.87 11.40
N LEU A 300 13.61 -7.56 11.60
CA LEU A 300 13.48 -6.57 10.55
C LEU A 300 14.66 -6.63 9.57
N GLU A 301 14.32 -6.81 8.29
CA GLU A 301 15.25 -6.86 7.16
C GLU A 301 15.18 -5.58 6.31
N HIS A 302 14.01 -4.92 6.29
CA HIS A 302 13.76 -3.71 5.52
C HIS A 302 13.09 -2.63 6.38
N LEU A 303 13.70 -1.45 6.44
CA LEU A 303 13.17 -0.28 7.14
C LEU A 303 13.07 0.89 6.17
N SER A 304 11.92 1.54 6.11
CA SER A 304 11.72 2.80 5.38
C SER A 304 10.98 3.79 6.24
N ILE A 305 11.60 4.95 6.48
CA ILE A 305 11.01 6.01 7.29
C ILE A 305 11.09 7.32 6.52
N ARG A 306 9.93 7.78 6.08
CA ARG A 306 9.74 9.02 5.32
C ARG A 306 8.85 9.98 6.10
N GLY A 307 8.89 11.25 5.74
CA GLY A 307 8.01 12.26 6.34
C GLY A 307 7.82 13.44 5.42
N ASP A 308 6.92 14.34 5.84
CA ASP A 308 6.56 15.55 5.10
C ASP A 308 7.78 16.44 4.85
N ALA A 309 8.11 16.62 3.58
CA ALA A 309 9.25 17.39 3.10
C ALA A 309 9.31 18.82 3.64
N ARG A 310 8.14 19.44 3.87
CA ARG A 310 8.04 20.82 4.35
C ARG A 310 8.39 20.98 5.83
N LYS A 311 8.63 19.88 6.53
CA LYS A 311 8.80 19.82 8.00
C LYS A 311 10.00 19.00 8.45
N LEU A 312 10.75 18.38 7.53
CA LEU A 312 11.92 17.59 7.86
C LEU A 312 13.20 18.42 7.76
N ASP A 313 13.98 18.43 8.84
CA ASP A 313 15.36 18.87 8.85
C ASP A 313 16.29 17.72 8.41
N GLN A 314 17.55 18.01 8.05
CA GLN A 314 18.49 16.95 7.66
C GLN A 314 18.84 16.03 8.85
N THR A 315 18.58 16.47 10.09
CA THR A 315 18.73 15.63 11.29
C THR A 315 17.80 14.41 11.28
N HIS A 316 16.73 14.42 10.47
CA HIS A 316 15.89 13.25 10.19
C HIS A 316 16.71 12.02 9.79
N VAL A 317 17.65 12.19 8.86
CA VAL A 317 18.52 11.10 8.35
C VAL A 317 19.33 10.49 9.50
N LEU A 318 19.79 11.32 10.45
CA LEU A 318 20.48 10.86 11.66
C LEU A 318 19.54 10.13 12.63
N GLN A 319 18.28 10.57 12.79
CA GLN A 319 17.30 9.86 13.61
C GLN A 319 16.97 8.49 13.01
N VAL A 320 16.84 8.39 11.69
CA VAL A 320 16.63 7.11 10.99
C VAL A 320 17.83 6.18 11.18
N ALA A 321 19.06 6.70 11.07
CA ALA A 321 20.25 5.90 11.36
C ALA A 321 20.29 5.42 12.82
N ARG A 322 19.95 6.29 13.78
CA ARG A 322 19.85 5.92 15.21
C ARG A 322 18.76 4.89 15.47
N LEU A 323 17.66 4.95 14.73
CA LEU A 323 16.61 3.95 14.81
C LEU A 323 17.09 2.59 14.28
N ALA A 324 17.80 2.60 13.15
CA ALA A 324 18.40 1.40 12.57
C ALA A 324 19.55 0.82 13.42
N SER A 325 20.15 1.65 14.29
CA SER A 325 21.22 1.24 15.20
C SER A 325 20.75 0.12 16.12
N GLY A 326 21.34 -1.07 15.96
CA GLY A 326 21.01 -2.27 16.74
C GLY A 326 20.12 -3.28 16.02
N MET A 327 19.62 -2.97 14.81
CA MET A 327 18.92 -3.93 13.97
C MET A 327 19.91 -4.91 13.34
N LYS A 328 19.87 -6.18 13.78
CA LYS A 328 20.92 -7.17 13.47
C LYS A 328 20.81 -7.80 12.08
N TYR A 329 19.65 -7.72 11.45
CA TYR A 329 19.37 -8.36 10.16
C TYR A 329 18.94 -7.35 9.10
N LEU A 330 19.10 -6.05 9.37
CA LEU A 330 18.70 -5.00 8.45
C LEU A 330 19.59 -5.05 7.21
N ARG A 331 18.97 -5.28 6.04
CA ARG A 331 19.63 -5.35 4.74
C ARG A 331 19.31 -4.15 3.87
N SER A 332 18.13 -3.56 4.03
CA SER A 332 17.69 -2.39 3.26
C SER A 332 17.24 -1.30 4.19
N LEU A 333 17.75 -0.09 3.97
CA LEU A 333 17.38 1.10 4.72
C LEU A 333 17.06 2.24 3.77
N ASP A 334 15.83 2.72 3.84
CA ASP A 334 15.42 3.95 3.18
C ASP A 334 15.46 5.08 4.22
N MET A 335 16.40 5.99 4.00
CA MET A 335 16.75 7.09 4.89
C MET A 335 15.72 8.22 4.83
N GLY A 336 14.80 8.16 3.87
CA GLY A 336 13.80 9.17 3.61
C GLY A 336 14.40 10.40 2.95
N LEU A 337 13.76 11.55 3.20
CA LEU A 337 14.09 12.79 2.50
C LEU A 337 15.46 13.32 2.91
N LEU A 338 16.28 13.58 1.89
CA LEU A 338 17.51 14.32 1.99
C LEU A 338 17.25 15.73 1.46
N SER A 339 16.94 16.64 2.39
CA SER A 339 16.64 18.05 2.08
C SER A 339 17.91 18.90 2.02
N HIS A 340 17.85 19.96 1.22
CA HIS A 340 18.81 21.06 1.31
C HIS A 340 18.45 21.87 2.56
N ASP A 341 19.09 21.57 3.68
CA ASP A 341 18.98 22.41 4.86
C ASP A 341 19.78 23.70 4.64
N ASP A 342 19.27 24.83 5.11
CA ASP A 342 20.00 26.12 5.14
C ASP A 342 21.21 26.06 6.09
N ASN A 343 21.38 24.94 6.81
CA ASN A 343 22.49 24.69 7.71
C ASN A 343 23.62 23.86 7.02
N PRO A 344 24.69 24.51 6.53
CA PRO A 344 25.79 23.84 5.82
C PRO A 344 26.53 22.80 6.65
N ASP A 345 26.41 22.82 7.98
CA ASP A 345 27.09 21.88 8.89
C ASP A 345 26.56 20.43 8.74
N GLN A 346 25.37 20.24 8.17
CA GLN A 346 24.70 18.94 8.05
C GLN A 346 25.07 18.14 6.78
N CYS A 347 25.89 18.70 5.89
CA CYS A 347 26.47 18.00 4.73
C CYS A 347 27.99 17.79 4.85
N THR A 348 28.55 17.98 6.05
CA THR A 348 29.99 17.89 6.31
C THR A 348 30.48 16.45 6.48
N GLU A 349 31.78 16.22 6.28
CA GLU A 349 32.42 14.93 6.52
C GLU A 349 32.22 14.44 7.97
N ASP A 350 32.25 15.35 8.94
CA ASP A 350 32.04 15.03 10.36
C ASP A 350 30.62 14.54 10.63
N PHE A 351 29.61 15.18 10.03
CA PHE A 351 28.23 14.73 10.11
C PHE A 351 28.04 13.34 9.51
N VAL A 352 28.57 13.10 8.31
CA VAL A 352 28.48 11.78 7.65
C VAL A 352 29.23 10.71 8.44
N THR A 353 30.39 11.04 9.00
CA THR A 353 31.14 10.15 9.88
C THR A 353 30.32 9.79 11.12
N HIS A 354 29.60 10.75 11.70
CA HIS A 354 28.68 10.50 12.81
C HIS A 354 27.49 9.64 12.40
N LEU A 355 26.89 9.91 11.24
CA LEU A 355 25.77 9.15 10.68
C LEU A 355 26.12 7.68 10.47
N VAL A 356 27.23 7.41 9.76
CA VAL A 356 27.68 6.06 9.40
C VAL A 356 27.99 5.21 10.64
N ARG A 357 28.34 5.82 11.79
CA ARG A 357 28.56 5.08 13.04
C ARG A 357 27.30 4.40 13.58
N PHE A 358 26.11 4.90 13.24
CA PHE A 358 24.84 4.30 13.68
C PHE A 358 24.30 3.27 12.69
N LEU A 359 24.80 3.26 11.45
CA LEU A 359 24.31 2.35 10.42
C LEU A 359 24.77 0.91 10.70
N PRO A 360 23.88 -0.09 10.56
CA PRO A 360 24.23 -1.47 10.79
C PRO A 360 25.17 -1.99 9.69
N SER A 361 26.19 -2.77 10.06
CA SER A 361 27.15 -3.35 9.13
C SER A 361 26.55 -4.41 8.19
N THR A 362 25.33 -4.88 8.47
CA THR A 362 24.57 -5.84 7.65
C THR A 362 23.89 -5.20 6.44
N LEU A 363 23.93 -3.87 6.32
CA LEU A 363 23.24 -3.13 5.28
C LEU A 363 23.79 -3.47 3.89
N GLU A 364 22.91 -3.92 2.99
CA GLU A 364 23.21 -4.25 1.60
C GLU A 364 22.72 -3.15 0.63
N GLU A 365 21.60 -2.50 0.95
CA GLU A 365 20.98 -1.46 0.13
C GLU A 365 20.62 -0.23 0.97
N MET A 366 20.91 0.96 0.44
CA MET A 366 20.52 2.22 1.06
C MET A 366 19.85 3.14 0.03
N THR A 367 18.72 3.74 0.39
CA THR A 367 17.99 4.65 -0.50
C THR A 367 17.75 6.01 0.15
N PHE A 368 17.66 7.03 -0.69
CA PHE A 368 17.36 8.41 -0.31
C PHE A 368 16.27 8.96 -1.23
N GLU A 369 15.23 9.51 -0.63
CA GLU A 369 14.29 10.39 -1.32
C GLU A 369 14.87 11.80 -1.32
N ILE A 370 14.64 12.60 -2.36
CA ILE A 370 15.19 13.96 -2.45
C ILE A 370 14.07 14.96 -2.69
N ASP A 371 14.20 16.10 -2.02
CA ASP A 371 13.27 17.21 -2.21
C ASP A 371 13.50 17.85 -3.56
N TRP A 372 12.49 17.72 -4.43
CA TRP A 372 12.45 18.32 -5.75
C TRP A 372 11.47 19.49 -5.83
N GLN A 373 10.59 19.69 -4.83
CA GLN A 373 9.43 20.59 -4.92
C GLN A 373 9.76 22.04 -4.56
N ASP A 374 10.57 22.24 -3.51
CA ASP A 374 10.77 23.59 -2.95
C ASP A 374 11.92 24.37 -3.63
N SER A 375 12.65 23.75 -4.55
CA SER A 375 13.66 24.45 -5.35
C SER A 375 13.70 23.91 -6.78
N TRP A 376 12.94 24.56 -7.67
CA TRP A 376 13.05 24.38 -9.11
C TRP A 376 14.48 24.74 -9.58
N GLY A 377 15.39 23.77 -9.60
CA GLY A 377 16.76 23.92 -10.11
C GLY A 377 17.86 23.31 -9.24
N SER A 378 19.11 23.49 -9.67
CA SER A 378 20.34 22.95 -9.06
C SER A 378 20.63 23.36 -7.60
N LYS A 379 19.78 24.20 -6.99
CA LYS A 379 19.98 24.69 -5.61
C LYS A 379 19.61 23.64 -4.56
N GLY A 380 18.53 22.87 -4.73
CA GLY A 380 18.17 21.78 -3.81
C GLY A 380 19.16 20.61 -3.78
N TRP A 381 20.18 20.65 -4.66
CA TRP A 381 21.17 19.60 -4.86
C TRP A 381 22.57 19.96 -4.32
N VAL A 382 22.77 21.17 -3.79
CA VAL A 382 24.04 21.59 -3.18
C VAL A 382 24.16 21.00 -1.77
N GLY A 383 25.17 20.14 -1.53
CA GLY A 383 25.32 19.41 -0.26
C GLY A 383 25.01 17.91 -0.35
N PRO A 384 23.84 17.49 -0.89
CA PRO A 384 23.52 16.08 -1.16
C PRO A 384 24.61 15.30 -1.91
N THR A 385 25.20 15.91 -2.94
CA THR A 385 26.32 15.30 -3.68
C THR A 385 27.52 15.04 -2.78
N GLU A 386 27.94 16.03 -2.00
CA GLU A 386 29.08 15.93 -1.10
C GLU A 386 28.84 14.87 -0.03
N MET A 387 27.65 14.87 0.59
CA MET A 387 27.24 13.88 1.57
C MET A 387 27.30 12.46 1.01
N LEU A 388 26.74 12.21 -0.18
CA LEU A 388 26.77 10.91 -0.84
C LEU A 388 28.20 10.50 -1.23
N CYS A 389 29.04 11.44 -1.65
CA CYS A 389 30.47 11.18 -1.89
C CYS A 389 31.20 10.74 -0.61
N TYR A 390 30.95 11.40 0.54
CA TYR A 390 31.53 10.99 1.83
C TYR A 390 31.03 9.62 2.28
N ILE A 391 29.76 9.29 2.05
CA ILE A 391 29.22 7.95 2.29
C ILE A 391 29.98 6.92 1.45
N ALA A 392 30.19 7.18 0.16
CA ALA A 392 30.95 6.29 -0.71
C ALA A 392 32.38 6.06 -0.16
N ALA A 393 33.06 7.12 0.26
CA ALA A 393 34.42 7.02 0.82
C ALA A 393 34.49 6.21 2.13
N LEU A 394 33.48 6.31 3.00
CA LEU A 394 33.45 5.61 4.29
C LEU A 394 32.94 4.17 4.20
N ALA A 395 32.08 3.87 3.21
CA ALA A 395 31.37 2.60 3.09
C ALA A 395 32.29 1.35 3.13
N PRO A 396 33.44 1.26 2.42
CA PRO A 396 34.30 0.08 2.47
C PRO A 396 34.77 -0.29 3.88
N SER A 397 34.96 0.71 4.75
CA SER A 397 35.51 0.52 6.09
C SER A 397 34.44 0.27 7.16
N LYS A 398 33.20 0.73 6.95
CA LYS A 398 32.12 0.70 7.96
C LYS A 398 30.88 -0.08 7.52
N LEU A 399 30.62 -0.14 6.22
CA LEU A 399 29.46 -0.76 5.58
C LEU A 399 29.95 -1.73 4.49
N ASN A 400 30.79 -2.67 4.87
CA ASN A 400 31.50 -3.58 3.97
C ASN A 400 30.57 -4.51 3.15
N LEU A 401 29.29 -4.63 3.53
CA LEU A 401 28.27 -5.40 2.81
C LEU A 401 27.39 -4.55 1.90
N LEU A 402 27.57 -3.22 1.89
CA LEU A 402 26.77 -2.31 1.09
C LEU A 402 27.09 -2.53 -0.39
N LYS A 403 26.08 -2.93 -1.15
CA LYS A 403 26.18 -3.22 -2.59
C LYS A 403 25.57 -2.12 -3.43
N ARG A 404 24.58 -1.41 -2.90
CA ARG A 404 23.78 -0.46 -3.67
C ARG A 404 23.38 0.77 -2.87
N VAL A 405 23.54 1.93 -3.50
CA VAL A 405 22.98 3.20 -3.04
C VAL A 405 22.09 3.77 -4.13
N ALA A 406 20.88 4.22 -3.81
CA ALA A 406 19.97 4.76 -4.80
C ALA A 406 19.32 6.08 -4.36
N VAL A 407 19.19 6.98 -5.33
CA VAL A 407 18.27 8.11 -5.26
C VAL A 407 16.93 7.67 -5.84
N VAL A 408 15.85 7.80 -5.08
CA VAL A 408 14.53 7.25 -5.42
C VAL A 408 13.43 8.30 -5.43
N ASP A 409 12.32 7.97 -6.10
CA ASP A 409 11.06 8.70 -6.08
C ASP A 409 11.12 10.16 -6.56
N TRP A 410 12.10 10.48 -7.40
CA TRP A 410 12.15 11.76 -8.11
C TRP A 410 11.22 11.76 -9.35
N PRO A 411 10.70 12.92 -9.78
CA PRO A 411 9.73 12.96 -10.87
C PRO A 411 10.32 12.54 -12.23
N PRO A 412 9.74 11.54 -12.92
CA PRO A 412 10.28 11.03 -14.18
C PRO A 412 10.46 12.09 -15.28
N PHE A 413 9.66 13.15 -15.28
CA PHE A 413 9.75 14.23 -16.27
C PHE A 413 11.05 15.04 -16.18
N LEU A 414 11.81 14.91 -15.09
CA LEU A 414 13.18 15.47 -15.02
C LEU A 414 14.14 14.77 -16.00
N GLY A 415 13.79 13.57 -16.48
CA GLY A 415 14.54 12.77 -17.44
C GLY A 415 15.80 12.16 -16.84
N HIS A 416 16.74 13.00 -16.39
CA HIS A 416 17.97 12.60 -15.75
C HIS A 416 18.17 13.36 -14.43
N PHE A 417 18.09 12.62 -13.34
CA PHE A 417 18.31 13.14 -12.00
C PHE A 417 19.16 12.12 -11.22
N PRO A 418 20.01 12.54 -10.26
CA PRO A 418 20.39 13.92 -10.01
C PRO A 418 21.28 14.55 -11.11
N PRO A 419 21.47 15.89 -11.12
CA PRO A 419 22.36 16.57 -12.05
C PRO A 419 23.79 16.02 -12.05
N ASP A 420 24.30 15.67 -10.86
CA ASP A 420 25.66 15.13 -10.67
C ASP A 420 25.76 13.60 -10.75
N PHE A 421 24.78 12.92 -11.39
CA PHE A 421 24.75 11.46 -11.45
C PHE A 421 26.08 10.84 -11.89
N ALA A 422 26.74 11.39 -12.92
CA ALA A 422 28.00 10.85 -13.43
C ALA A 422 29.13 10.90 -12.39
N LYS A 423 29.18 11.95 -11.56
CA LYS A 423 30.14 12.08 -10.46
C LYS A 423 29.85 11.03 -9.39
N LEU A 424 28.61 10.94 -8.94
CA LEU A 424 28.19 9.96 -7.91
C LEU A 424 28.40 8.51 -8.37
N HIS A 425 28.00 8.21 -9.61
CA HIS A 425 28.20 6.89 -10.20
C HIS A 425 29.68 6.50 -10.21
N ARG A 426 30.58 7.44 -10.55
CA ARG A 426 32.02 7.19 -10.47
C ARG A 426 32.49 6.95 -9.02
N CYS A 427 32.12 7.83 -8.09
CA CYS A 427 32.55 7.74 -6.69
C CYS A 427 32.15 6.41 -6.04
N PHE A 428 30.92 5.93 -6.28
CA PHE A 428 30.48 4.63 -5.76
C PHE A 428 31.11 3.45 -6.51
N ALA A 429 31.26 3.54 -7.84
CA ALA A 429 31.87 2.48 -8.64
C ALA A 429 33.33 2.22 -8.27
N GLU A 430 34.10 3.27 -7.92
CA GLU A 430 35.48 3.15 -7.39
C GLU A 430 35.55 2.30 -6.11
N GLN A 431 34.44 2.20 -5.37
CA GLN A 431 34.31 1.44 -4.13
C GLN A 431 33.56 0.10 -4.32
N ASN A 432 33.32 -0.32 -5.57
CA ASN A 432 32.51 -1.49 -5.94
C ASN A 432 31.05 -1.44 -5.45
N ILE A 433 30.49 -0.23 -5.33
CA ILE A 433 29.08 -0.01 -4.95
C ILE A 433 28.31 0.47 -6.18
N HIS A 434 27.14 -0.10 -6.42
CA HIS A 434 26.27 0.32 -7.52
C HIS A 434 25.45 1.55 -7.12
N PHE A 435 25.64 2.66 -7.81
CA PHE A 435 24.79 3.84 -7.67
C PHE A 435 23.64 3.81 -8.68
N ALA A 436 22.41 3.92 -8.20
CA ALA A 436 21.22 3.93 -9.03
C ALA A 436 20.45 5.24 -8.88
N SER A 437 19.73 5.62 -9.93
CA SER A 437 18.72 6.65 -9.88
C SER A 437 17.40 6.10 -10.39
N ILE A 438 16.37 6.14 -9.54
CA ILE A 438 15.11 5.45 -9.77
C ILE A 438 13.98 6.47 -9.70
N PRO A 439 13.33 6.79 -10.83
CA PRO A 439 12.24 7.74 -10.84
C PRO A 439 11.01 7.16 -10.11
N ALA A 440 10.16 8.05 -9.61
CA ALA A 440 8.88 7.68 -9.01
C ALA A 440 8.02 6.89 -10.00
N GLN A 441 7.28 5.90 -9.51
CA GLN A 441 6.27 5.23 -10.32
C GLN A 441 5.10 6.18 -10.57
N LEU A 442 4.79 6.41 -11.85
CA LEU A 442 3.63 7.20 -12.24
C LEU A 442 2.35 6.36 -12.04
N GLU A 443 1.60 6.65 -10.99
CA GLU A 443 0.27 6.06 -10.77
C GLU A 443 -0.81 6.97 -11.40
N GLY A 444 -1.50 6.52 -12.47
CA GLY A 444 -2.57 7.30 -13.12
C GLY A 444 -2.93 6.82 -14.53
N ARG A 445 -4.12 7.21 -15.04
CA ARG A 445 -4.66 6.74 -16.34
C ARG A 445 -3.86 7.25 -17.55
N HIS A 446 -3.30 8.45 -17.47
CA HIS A 446 -2.44 9.05 -18.50
C HIS A 446 -1.47 10.04 -17.81
N PRO A 447 -0.39 9.58 -17.18
CA PRO A 447 0.51 10.47 -16.45
C PRO A 447 1.37 11.35 -17.38
N LEU A 448 1.39 11.00 -18.67
CA LEU A 448 2.27 11.53 -19.70
C LEU A 448 1.47 11.59 -21.00
N GLN A 449 0.95 12.75 -21.37
CA GLN A 449 0.38 12.99 -22.70
C GLN A 449 1.52 13.23 -23.68
N TRP A 450 1.48 12.50 -24.79
CA TRP A 450 2.43 12.67 -25.89
C TRP A 450 1.99 13.93 -26.62
N SER A 451 2.84 14.95 -26.66
CA SER A 451 2.56 16.13 -27.47
C SER A 451 2.84 15.78 -28.92
N ASP A 452 1.81 15.73 -29.76
CA ASP A 452 1.94 15.38 -31.19
C ASP A 452 2.63 16.48 -32.03
N TYR A 453 3.02 17.60 -31.40
CA TYR A 453 3.62 18.77 -32.02
C TYR A 453 5.11 18.91 -31.66
N VAL A 454 5.95 17.97 -32.08
CA VAL A 454 7.41 18.13 -31.87
C VAL A 454 8.28 17.76 -33.07
N GLU A 455 9.41 18.45 -33.16
CA GLU A 455 10.50 18.18 -34.08
C GLU A 455 10.96 16.70 -34.03
N PRO A 456 11.29 16.10 -35.18
CA PRO A 456 11.78 14.72 -35.25
C PRO A 456 13.02 14.51 -34.36
N GLY A 457 12.95 13.52 -33.47
CA GLY A 457 14.06 13.13 -32.58
C GLY A 457 13.90 13.56 -31.12
N TRP A 458 12.83 14.28 -30.77
CA TRP A 458 12.50 14.66 -29.41
C TRP A 458 11.18 14.01 -28.95
N VAL A 459 11.10 13.68 -27.67
CA VAL A 459 9.85 13.24 -27.02
C VAL A 459 9.53 14.27 -25.94
N PHE A 460 8.50 15.09 -26.16
CA PHE A 460 7.96 15.96 -25.12
C PHE A 460 6.80 15.28 -24.45
N VAL A 461 6.81 15.36 -23.13
CA VAL A 461 5.85 14.68 -22.29
C VAL A 461 5.14 15.71 -21.44
N GLU A 462 3.86 15.93 -21.73
CA GLU A 462 3.01 16.84 -20.96
C GLU A 462 2.37 16.07 -19.81
N VAL A 463 2.43 16.65 -18.60
CA VAL A 463 1.70 16.08 -17.46
C VAL A 463 0.23 16.45 -17.66
N ALA A 464 -0.65 15.44 -17.71
CA ALA A 464 -2.09 15.71 -17.69
C ALA A 464 -2.41 16.45 -16.37
N GLU A 465 -2.94 17.66 -16.45
CA GLU A 465 -3.48 18.35 -15.28
C GLU A 465 -4.53 17.43 -14.60
N ALA A 466 -4.38 17.25 -13.29
CA ALA A 466 -5.21 16.37 -12.47
C ALA A 466 -6.62 16.89 -12.25
#